data_AF-A0A1G3C370-F1
#
_entry.id   AF-A0A1G3C370-F1
#
_cell.length_a   1.000
_cell.length_b   1.000
_cell.length_c   1.000
_cell.angle_alpha   90.00
_cell.angle_beta   90.00
_cell.angle_gamma   90.00
#
_symmetry.space_group_name_H-M   'P 1'
#
loop_
_entity.id
_entity.type
_entity.pdbx_description
1 polymer ?
#
loop_
_entity_poly.entity_id
_entity_poly.type
_entity_poly.pdbx_seq_one_letter_code
_entity_poly.pdbx_strand_id
1 'polypeptide(L)'
;MKKIEQLRHVLICGFVVTAVAMSYPLKGNIALGKDIESHHGSELTPTRSLMQLISSHTSRILDAIMIGDHDAVVKESNAVAENCEAILKNFFPEGGKIGEWFKETGKDPNKSEDIKAVKKDFEKYLKAVFDASKNIAEVSKKQNIVETYKSFDAMLKNACFTCHEASRPKWPEWPDWMKISGG
;
A
#
# COMPACT_ATOMS: atom_id res chain seq x y z
N MET A 1 33.25 -47.88 -13.05
CA MET A 1 31.98 -47.28 -12.58
C MET A 1 32.14 -46.27 -11.44
N LYS A 2 33.01 -46.48 -10.43
CA LYS A 2 33.21 -45.53 -9.29
C LYS A 2 33.59 -44.08 -9.65
N LYS A 3 34.31 -43.84 -10.76
CA LYS A 3 34.75 -42.49 -11.16
C LYS A 3 33.63 -41.62 -11.75
N ILE A 4 32.61 -42.23 -12.36
CA ILE A 4 31.49 -41.52 -12.98
C ILE A 4 30.49 -41.05 -11.90
N GLU A 5 30.29 -41.87 -10.87
CA GLU A 5 29.44 -41.49 -9.74
C GLU A 5 30.06 -40.37 -8.89
N GLN A 6 31.38 -40.33 -8.73
CA GLN A 6 32.05 -39.22 -8.05
C GLN A 6 31.94 -37.90 -8.83
N LEU A 7 32.04 -37.94 -10.17
CA LEU A 7 31.85 -36.75 -11.00
C LEU A 7 30.43 -36.18 -10.92
N ARG A 8 29.42 -37.07 -10.83
CA ARG A 8 28.01 -36.68 -10.70
C ARG A 8 27.69 -36.01 -9.35
N HIS A 9 28.32 -36.46 -8.27
CA HIS A 9 28.16 -35.83 -6.95
C HIS A 9 28.84 -34.45 -6.86
N VAL A 10 29.99 -34.27 -7.50
CA VAL A 10 30.68 -32.97 -7.56
C VAL A 10 29.88 -31.95 -8.39
N LEU A 11 29.25 -32.38 -9.48
CA LEU A 11 28.42 -31.52 -10.33
C LEU A 11 27.14 -31.03 -9.64
N ILE A 12 26.52 -31.87 -8.80
CA ILE A 12 25.31 -31.51 -8.04
C ILE A 12 25.66 -30.52 -6.90
N CYS A 13 26.79 -30.69 -6.23
CA CYS A 13 27.23 -29.75 -5.19
C CYS A 13 27.59 -28.37 -5.77
N GLY A 14 28.16 -28.31 -6.99
CA GLY A 14 28.43 -27.05 -7.67
C GLY A 14 27.17 -26.24 -8.02
N PHE A 15 26.10 -26.92 -8.44
CA PHE A 15 24.83 -26.27 -8.80
C PHE A 15 24.11 -25.65 -7.59
N VAL A 16 24.19 -26.29 -6.42
CA VAL A 16 23.59 -25.76 -5.17
C VAL A 16 24.30 -24.48 -4.72
N VAL A 17 25.62 -24.39 -4.87
CA VAL A 17 26.38 -23.19 -4.48
C VAL A 17 26.03 -21.99 -5.38
N THR A 18 25.80 -22.20 -6.69
CA THR A 18 25.37 -21.12 -7.60
C THR A 18 23.91 -20.69 -7.41
N ALA A 19 23.00 -21.61 -7.02
CA ALA A 19 21.62 -21.26 -6.71
C ALA A 19 21.49 -20.52 -5.37
N VAL A 20 22.35 -20.82 -4.39
CA VAL A 20 22.42 -20.09 -3.11
C VAL A 20 23.03 -18.69 -3.29
N ALA A 21 24.00 -18.52 -4.20
CA ALA A 21 24.54 -17.19 -4.52
C ALA A 21 23.53 -16.27 -5.23
N MET A 22 22.55 -16.82 -5.95
CA MET A 22 21.46 -16.05 -6.57
C MET A 22 20.21 -15.89 -5.68
N SER A 23 20.18 -16.51 -4.51
CA SER A 23 19.14 -16.30 -3.49
C SER A 23 19.58 -15.37 -2.35
N TYR A 24 20.69 -14.65 -2.54
CA TYR A 24 20.81 -13.35 -1.89
C TYR A 24 19.60 -12.52 -2.33
N PRO A 25 18.73 -12.08 -1.41
CA PRO A 25 17.67 -11.17 -1.77
C PRO A 25 18.36 -10.00 -2.46
N LEU A 26 17.88 -9.68 -3.65
CA LEU A 26 18.13 -8.42 -4.31
C LEU A 26 17.77 -7.33 -3.28
N LYS A 27 18.75 -6.95 -2.45
CA LYS A 27 18.82 -5.67 -1.79
C LYS A 27 19.01 -4.70 -2.94
N GLY A 28 17.91 -4.45 -3.66
CA GLY A 28 17.76 -3.21 -4.40
C GLY A 28 18.12 -2.13 -3.40
N ASN A 29 19.08 -1.29 -3.78
CA ASN A 29 19.47 -0.13 -3.01
C ASN A 29 18.23 0.74 -2.83
N ILE A 30 17.45 0.49 -1.78
CA ILE A 30 16.58 1.50 -1.20
C ILE A 30 17.59 2.54 -0.74
N ALA A 31 17.65 3.66 -1.47
CA ALA A 31 18.30 4.86 -0.98
C ALA A 31 17.52 5.31 0.25
N LEU A 32 17.80 4.69 1.39
CA LEU A 32 17.44 5.17 2.71
C LEU A 32 18.27 6.43 2.90
N GLY A 33 17.69 7.58 2.55
CA GLY A 33 18.17 8.86 3.00
C GLY A 33 18.25 8.80 4.52
N LYS A 34 19.48 8.63 5.02
CA LYS A 34 19.82 8.52 6.46
C LYS A 34 19.32 9.71 7.29
N ASP A 35 18.90 10.79 6.64
CA ASP A 35 18.40 12.01 7.27
C ASP A 35 16.87 12.16 7.28
N ILE A 36 16.11 11.18 6.75
CA ILE A 36 14.63 11.19 6.84
C ILE A 36 14.14 10.48 8.12
N GLU A 37 14.99 9.61 8.68
CA GLU A 37 14.65 8.71 9.79
C GLU A 37 14.36 9.44 11.12
N SER A 38 14.84 10.67 11.30
CA SER A 38 14.64 11.43 12.54
C SER A 38 13.30 12.18 12.63
N HIS A 39 12.53 12.30 11.55
CA HIS A 39 11.26 13.05 11.52
C HIS A 39 10.00 12.17 11.42
N HIS A 40 10.16 10.86 11.32
CA HIS A 40 9.05 9.91 11.28
C HIS A 40 9.18 8.94 12.45
N GLY A 41 8.69 9.36 13.63
CA GLY A 41 8.58 8.51 14.80
C GLY A 41 7.99 7.15 14.42
N SER A 42 8.79 6.10 14.59
CA SER A 42 8.55 4.76 14.06
C SER A 42 7.56 3.94 14.88
N GLU A 43 6.65 4.57 15.62
CA GLU A 43 5.59 3.86 16.32
C GLU A 43 4.49 3.47 15.32
N LEU A 44 4.40 2.17 15.05
CA LEU A 44 3.33 1.57 14.26
C LEU A 44 2.03 1.66 15.05
N THR A 45 1.29 2.77 14.89
CA THR A 45 -0.09 2.82 15.35
C THR A 45 -0.92 1.80 14.55
N PRO A 46 -1.94 1.15 15.14
CA PRO A 46 -2.85 0.27 14.40
C PRO A 46 -3.40 0.92 13.12
N THR A 47 -3.58 2.23 13.19
CA THR A 47 -3.92 3.12 12.08
C THR A 47 -2.92 3.11 10.95
N ARG A 48 -1.63 3.31 11.24
CA ARG A 48 -0.55 3.29 10.25
C ARG A 48 -0.40 1.91 9.61
N SER A 49 -0.52 0.85 10.39
CA SER A 49 -0.42 -0.54 9.90
C SER A 49 -1.52 -0.88 8.88
N LEU A 50 -2.77 -0.49 9.14
CA LEU A 50 -3.88 -0.74 8.20
C LEU A 50 -3.74 0.08 6.90
N MET A 51 -3.28 1.33 6.99
CA MET A 51 -2.99 2.14 5.80
C MET A 51 -1.83 1.56 4.98
N GLN A 52 -0.82 0.98 5.63
CA GLN A 52 0.26 0.26 4.94
C GLN A 52 -0.26 -0.99 4.22
N LEU A 53 -1.22 -1.72 4.80
CA LEU A 53 -1.86 -2.85 4.13
C LEU A 53 -2.61 -2.40 2.86
N ILE A 54 -3.40 -1.34 2.93
CA ILE A 54 -4.05 -0.76 1.74
C ILE A 54 -3.00 -0.38 0.69
N SER A 55 -1.92 0.29 1.09
CA SER A 55 -0.83 0.67 0.17
C SER A 55 -0.18 -0.55 -0.48
N SER A 56 0.09 -1.60 0.29
CA SER A 56 0.70 -2.84 -0.20
C SER A 56 -0.20 -3.54 -1.22
N HIS A 57 -1.49 -3.71 -0.90
CA HIS A 57 -2.46 -4.31 -1.82
C HIS A 57 -2.63 -3.44 -3.08
N THR A 58 -2.69 -2.12 -2.94
CA THR A 58 -2.77 -1.19 -4.07
C THR A 58 -1.57 -1.33 -5.02
N SER A 59 -0.34 -1.46 -4.49
CA SER A 59 0.85 -1.74 -5.31
C SER A 59 0.71 -3.05 -6.07
N ARG A 60 0.23 -4.10 -5.41
CA ARG A 60 0.04 -5.42 -6.04
C ARG A 60 -1.05 -5.44 -7.11
N ILE A 61 -2.07 -4.59 -6.99
CA ILE A 61 -3.06 -4.38 -8.06
C ILE A 61 -2.34 -3.85 -9.31
N LEU A 62 -1.49 -2.82 -9.17
CA LEU A 62 -0.72 -2.29 -10.30
C LEU A 62 0.20 -3.36 -10.90
N ASP A 63 0.97 -4.07 -10.07
CA ASP A 63 1.87 -5.13 -10.55
C ASP A 63 1.10 -6.20 -11.34
N ALA A 64 -0.06 -6.63 -10.83
CA ALA A 64 -0.93 -7.60 -11.48
C ALA A 64 -1.51 -7.05 -12.80
N ILE A 65 -1.90 -5.77 -12.85
CA ILE A 65 -2.31 -5.10 -14.09
C ILE A 65 -1.18 -5.13 -15.13
N MET A 66 0.06 -4.83 -14.71
CA MET A 66 1.19 -4.75 -15.62
C MET A 66 1.57 -6.09 -16.27
N ILE A 67 1.29 -7.21 -15.58
CA ILE A 67 1.54 -8.56 -16.11
C ILE A 67 0.29 -9.24 -16.68
N GLY A 68 -0.87 -8.58 -16.64
CA GLY A 68 -2.14 -9.13 -17.13
C GLY A 68 -2.76 -10.21 -16.25
N ASP A 69 -2.42 -10.28 -14.95
CA ASP A 69 -2.97 -11.26 -14.00
C ASP A 69 -4.31 -10.76 -13.44
N HIS A 70 -5.40 -11.09 -14.13
CA HIS A 70 -6.75 -10.65 -13.75
C HIS A 70 -7.23 -11.21 -12.41
N ASP A 71 -6.83 -12.43 -12.05
CA ASP A 71 -7.23 -13.08 -10.79
C ASP A 71 -6.55 -12.40 -9.61
N ALA A 72 -5.25 -12.10 -9.74
CA ALA A 72 -4.54 -11.31 -8.74
C ALA A 72 -5.13 -9.89 -8.60
N VAL A 73 -5.50 -9.23 -9.70
CA VAL A 73 -6.19 -7.93 -9.62
C VAL A 73 -7.47 -8.04 -8.80
N VAL A 74 -8.33 -9.02 -9.08
CA VAL A 74 -9.59 -9.23 -8.35
C VAL A 74 -9.33 -9.49 -6.86
N LYS A 75 -8.37 -10.38 -6.55
CA LYS A 75 -8.01 -10.73 -5.18
C LYS A 75 -7.52 -9.52 -4.40
N GLU A 76 -6.53 -8.81 -4.92
CA GLU A 76 -5.89 -7.71 -4.22
C GLU A 76 -6.82 -6.49 -4.11
N SER A 77 -7.68 -6.26 -5.11
CA SER A 77 -8.73 -5.22 -5.04
C SER A 77 -9.78 -5.52 -3.95
N ASN A 78 -10.18 -6.79 -3.80
CA ASN A 78 -11.07 -7.18 -2.71
C ASN A 78 -10.39 -7.02 -1.34
N ALA A 79 -9.11 -7.34 -1.23
CA ALA A 79 -8.35 -7.13 0.00
C ALA A 79 -8.27 -5.63 0.39
N VAL A 80 -8.13 -4.71 -0.58
CA VAL A 80 -8.23 -3.27 -0.29
C VAL A 80 -9.60 -2.92 0.29
N ALA A 81 -10.68 -3.42 -0.31
CA ALA A 81 -12.03 -3.17 0.15
C ALA A 81 -12.27 -3.69 1.59
N GLU A 82 -11.81 -4.90 1.91
CA GLU A 82 -11.88 -5.47 3.27
C GLU A 82 -11.09 -4.64 4.29
N ASN A 83 -9.89 -4.18 3.93
CA ASN A 83 -9.10 -3.32 4.81
C ASN A 83 -9.76 -1.95 5.04
N CYS A 84 -10.48 -1.39 4.05
CA CYS A 84 -11.23 -0.15 4.24
C CYS A 84 -12.32 -0.29 5.33
N GLU A 85 -13.04 -1.41 5.35
CA GLU A 85 -14.02 -1.69 6.40
C GLU A 85 -13.38 -1.87 7.78
N ALA A 86 -12.22 -2.55 7.82
CA ALA A 86 -11.46 -2.74 9.04
C ALA A 86 -10.98 -1.41 9.65
N ILE A 87 -10.56 -0.46 8.81
CA ILE A 87 -10.10 0.86 9.25
C ILE A 87 -11.20 1.60 10.02
N LEU A 88 -12.41 1.69 9.49
CA LEU A 88 -13.49 2.43 10.17
C LEU A 88 -13.78 1.89 11.57
N LYS A 89 -13.82 0.56 11.71
CA LYS A 89 -14.07 -0.11 12.99
C LYS A 89 -12.95 0.13 14.00
N ASN A 90 -11.69 0.13 13.55
CA ASN A 90 -10.53 0.32 14.43
C ASN A 90 -10.29 1.79 14.81
N PHE A 91 -10.61 2.73 13.92
CA PHE A 91 -10.33 4.15 14.13
C PHE A 91 -11.44 4.82 14.94
N PHE A 92 -12.69 4.38 14.73
CA PHE A 92 -13.87 4.92 15.39
C PHE A 92 -14.70 3.80 16.03
N PRO A 93 -14.16 3.10 17.05
CA PRO A 93 -14.86 2.02 17.72
C PRO A 93 -16.13 2.54 18.42
N GLU A 94 -17.24 1.80 18.31
CA GLU A 94 -18.48 2.11 19.01
C GLU A 94 -18.28 1.99 20.53
N GLY A 95 -18.54 3.08 21.27
CA GLY A 95 -18.37 3.11 22.73
C GLY A 95 -16.92 2.99 23.22
N GLY A 96 -15.94 2.96 22.32
CA GLY A 96 -14.51 2.86 22.63
C GLY A 96 -13.80 4.21 22.71
N LYS A 97 -12.56 4.20 23.22
CA LYS A 97 -11.70 5.38 23.19
C LYS A 97 -11.09 5.54 21.80
N ILE A 98 -11.13 6.75 21.28
CA ILE A 98 -10.41 7.12 20.05
C ILE A 98 -8.89 7.05 20.31
N GLY A 99 -8.15 6.50 19.35
CA GLY A 99 -6.70 6.32 19.47
C GLY A 99 -5.90 7.63 19.38
N GLU A 100 -4.63 7.57 19.77
CA GLU A 100 -3.67 8.70 19.75
C GLU A 100 -3.58 9.40 18.38
N TRP A 101 -3.79 8.66 17.28
CA TRP A 101 -3.80 9.19 15.91
C TRP A 101 -4.75 10.38 15.74
N PHE A 102 -5.84 10.46 16.52
CA PHE A 102 -6.81 11.55 16.39
C PHE A 102 -6.24 12.90 16.82
N LYS A 103 -5.24 12.91 17.71
CA LYS A 103 -4.57 14.17 18.10
C LYS A 103 -3.88 14.83 16.92
N GLU A 104 -3.43 14.04 15.94
CA GLU A 104 -2.80 14.53 14.70
C GLU A 104 -3.78 15.34 13.83
N THR A 105 -5.09 15.19 14.05
CA THR A 105 -6.12 15.98 13.35
C THR A 105 -6.26 17.41 13.90
N GLY A 106 -5.65 17.71 15.04
CA GLY A 106 -5.80 19.00 15.74
C GLY A 106 -7.18 19.21 16.39
N LYS A 107 -8.01 18.16 16.47
CA LYS A 107 -9.35 18.18 17.07
C LYS A 107 -9.37 17.59 18.48
N ASP A 108 -10.39 17.93 19.27
CA ASP A 108 -10.50 17.44 20.65
C ASP A 108 -11.15 16.03 20.68
N PRO A 109 -10.42 14.98 21.12
CA PRO A 109 -10.94 13.61 21.16
C PRO A 109 -12.03 13.39 22.22
N ASN A 110 -12.35 14.39 23.05
CA ASN A 110 -13.45 14.34 24.02
C ASN A 110 -14.71 15.07 23.53
N LYS A 111 -14.64 15.80 22.41
CA LYS A 111 -15.79 16.51 21.85
C LYS A 111 -16.48 15.64 20.79
N SER A 112 -17.72 15.23 21.09
CA SER A 112 -18.50 14.37 20.19
C SER A 112 -18.65 14.93 18.77
N GLU A 113 -18.81 16.25 18.62
CA GLU A 113 -18.95 16.89 17.31
C GLU A 113 -17.65 16.86 16.48
N ASP A 114 -16.50 17.02 17.11
CA ASP A 114 -15.20 16.90 16.46
C ASP A 114 -14.95 15.47 15.99
N ILE A 115 -15.28 14.47 16.81
CA ILE A 115 -15.17 13.06 16.44
C ILE A 115 -16.08 12.73 15.26
N LYS A 116 -17.34 13.20 15.29
CA LYS A 116 -18.30 12.99 14.19
C LYS A 116 -17.82 13.63 12.89
N ALA A 117 -17.27 14.84 12.94
CA ALA A 117 -16.77 15.53 11.76
C ALA A 117 -15.61 14.77 11.11
N VAL A 118 -14.59 14.41 11.92
CA VAL A 118 -13.43 13.64 11.43
C VAL A 118 -13.87 12.27 10.91
N LYS A 119 -14.76 11.58 11.62
CA LYS A 119 -15.33 10.29 11.18
C LYS A 119 -16.01 10.40 9.83
N LYS A 120 -16.87 11.41 9.64
CA LYS A 120 -17.59 11.64 8.39
C LYS A 120 -16.64 11.88 7.20
N ASP A 121 -15.60 12.69 7.42
CA ASP A 121 -14.59 12.94 6.37
C ASP A 121 -13.80 11.68 6.04
N PHE A 122 -13.42 10.90 7.06
CA PHE A 122 -12.72 9.63 6.86
C PHE A 122 -13.58 8.58 6.14
N GLU A 123 -14.85 8.47 6.52
CA GLU A 123 -15.84 7.59 5.87
C GLU A 123 -16.02 7.94 4.40
N LYS A 124 -16.10 9.23 4.07
CA LYS A 124 -16.20 9.69 2.68
C LYS A 124 -15.03 9.18 1.83
N TYR A 125 -13.79 9.35 2.31
CA TYR A 125 -12.61 8.93 1.55
C TYR A 125 -12.46 7.40 1.50
N LEU A 126 -12.69 6.70 2.61
CA LEU A 126 -12.62 5.24 2.63
C LEU A 126 -13.70 4.61 1.76
N LYS A 127 -14.90 5.18 1.73
CA LYS A 127 -15.96 4.73 0.81
C LYS A 127 -15.53 4.89 -0.65
N ALA A 128 -14.88 6.00 -1.01
CA ALA A 128 -14.37 6.19 -2.35
C ALA A 128 -13.31 5.14 -2.74
N VAL A 129 -12.39 4.80 -1.83
CA VAL A 129 -11.40 3.72 -2.04
C VAL A 129 -12.09 2.36 -2.16
N PHE A 130 -13.03 2.06 -1.27
CA PHE A 130 -13.80 0.81 -1.27
C PHE A 130 -14.56 0.61 -2.59
N ASP A 131 -15.36 1.61 -2.99
CA ASP A 131 -16.20 1.53 -4.18
C ASP A 131 -15.34 1.40 -5.45
N ALA A 132 -14.24 2.17 -5.53
CA ALA A 132 -13.30 2.10 -6.65
C ALA A 132 -12.59 0.75 -6.72
N SER A 133 -12.19 0.17 -5.58
CA SER A 133 -11.56 -1.15 -5.51
C SER A 133 -12.52 -2.24 -6.01
N LYS A 134 -13.79 -2.20 -5.60
CA LYS A 134 -14.82 -3.12 -6.11
C LYS A 134 -15.01 -2.95 -7.61
N ASN A 135 -15.03 -1.71 -8.12
CA ASN A 135 -15.13 -1.46 -9.56
C ASN A 135 -13.93 -2.02 -10.33
N ILE A 136 -12.69 -1.87 -9.83
CA ILE A 136 -11.50 -2.47 -10.45
C ILE A 136 -11.64 -3.99 -10.56
N ALA A 137 -12.12 -4.65 -9.49
CA ALA A 137 -12.37 -6.08 -9.50
C ALA A 137 -13.42 -6.47 -10.57
N GLU A 138 -14.54 -5.76 -10.65
CA GLU A 138 -15.59 -6.04 -11.65
C GLU A 138 -15.13 -5.80 -13.10
N VAL A 139 -14.35 -4.75 -13.35
CA VAL A 139 -13.78 -4.49 -14.67
C VAL A 139 -12.73 -5.55 -15.04
N SER A 140 -11.88 -5.96 -14.09
CA SER A 140 -10.86 -6.98 -14.34
C SER A 140 -11.45 -8.34 -14.70
N LYS A 141 -12.62 -8.71 -14.16
CA LYS A 141 -13.34 -9.94 -14.55
C LYS A 141 -13.70 -9.99 -16.04
N LYS A 142 -13.81 -8.85 -16.71
CA LYS A 142 -14.05 -8.75 -18.15
C LYS A 142 -12.78 -8.94 -18.98
N GLN A 143 -11.64 -9.19 -18.34
CA GLN A 143 -10.33 -9.38 -18.95
C GLN A 143 -9.86 -8.21 -19.83
N ASN A 144 -10.30 -6.99 -19.50
CA ASN A 144 -9.93 -5.77 -20.22
C ASN A 144 -8.87 -4.98 -19.46
N ILE A 145 -7.59 -5.26 -19.71
CA ILE A 145 -6.48 -4.67 -18.95
C ILE A 145 -6.41 -3.14 -19.04
N VAL A 146 -6.77 -2.56 -20.19
CA VAL A 146 -6.76 -1.10 -20.41
C VAL A 146 -7.84 -0.43 -19.55
N GLU A 147 -9.04 -1.00 -19.51
CA GLU A 147 -10.13 -0.49 -18.69
C GLU A 147 -9.88 -0.71 -17.19
N THR A 148 -9.26 -1.83 -16.83
CA THR A 148 -8.80 -2.10 -15.46
C THR A 148 -7.78 -1.05 -15.01
N TYR A 149 -6.77 -0.74 -15.83
CA TYR A 149 -5.79 0.30 -15.52
C TYR A 149 -6.43 1.68 -15.38
N LYS A 150 -7.34 2.06 -16.29
CA LYS A 150 -8.07 3.33 -16.18
C LYS A 150 -8.89 3.42 -14.88
N SER A 151 -9.49 2.31 -14.46
CA SER A 151 -10.23 2.24 -13.20
C SER A 151 -9.30 2.38 -11.99
N PHE A 152 -8.10 1.78 -12.05
CA PHE A 152 -7.06 1.92 -11.04
C PHE A 152 -6.52 3.35 -10.92
N ASP A 153 -6.17 3.99 -12.05
CA ASP A 153 -5.72 5.38 -12.10
C ASP A 153 -6.80 6.34 -11.53
N ALA A 154 -8.07 6.10 -11.86
CA ALA A 154 -9.17 6.86 -11.31
C ALA A 154 -9.30 6.72 -9.78
N MET A 155 -9.05 5.52 -9.22
CA MET A 155 -9.01 5.33 -7.77
C MET A 155 -7.92 6.18 -7.11
N LEU A 156 -6.70 6.15 -7.67
CA LEU A 156 -5.58 6.92 -7.12
C LEU A 156 -5.88 8.41 -7.09
N LYS A 157 -6.32 8.97 -8.22
CA LYS A 157 -6.61 10.40 -8.36
C LYS A 157 -7.77 10.83 -7.47
N ASN A 158 -8.90 10.14 -7.56
CA ASN A 158 -10.15 10.62 -6.97
C ASN A 158 -10.27 10.30 -5.48
N ALA A 159 -9.59 9.24 -5.00
CA ALA A 159 -9.68 8.82 -3.60
C ALA A 159 -8.37 9.06 -2.84
N CYS A 160 -7.28 8.40 -3.25
CA CYS A 160 -6.03 8.42 -2.49
C CYS A 160 -5.40 9.81 -2.44
N PHE A 161 -5.22 10.46 -3.59
CA PHE A 161 -4.59 11.77 -3.69
C PHE A 161 -5.47 12.86 -3.10
N THR A 162 -6.76 12.88 -3.42
CA THR A 162 -7.72 13.83 -2.81
C THR A 162 -7.70 13.76 -1.28
N CYS A 163 -7.68 12.56 -0.69
CA CYS A 163 -7.59 12.40 0.76
C CYS A 163 -6.26 12.92 1.29
N HIS A 164 -5.14 12.54 0.67
CA HIS A 164 -3.81 12.95 1.12
C HIS A 164 -3.60 14.47 1.02
N GLU A 165 -4.07 15.12 -0.03
CA GLU A 165 -4.00 16.58 -0.19
C GLU A 165 -4.81 17.32 0.87
N ALA A 166 -5.99 16.78 1.25
CA ALA A 166 -6.86 17.40 2.23
C ALA A 166 -6.41 17.17 3.68
N SER A 167 -5.74 16.05 3.97
CA SER A 167 -5.52 15.58 5.34
C SER A 167 -4.07 15.47 5.77
N ARG A 168 -3.11 15.36 4.84
CA ARG A 168 -1.69 15.26 5.18
C ARG A 168 -1.03 16.64 5.14
N PRO A 169 0.00 16.87 5.98
CA PRO A 169 0.89 18.00 5.78
C PRO A 169 1.39 18.01 4.33
N LYS A 170 1.43 19.19 3.71
CA LYS A 170 2.03 19.32 2.39
C LYS A 170 3.44 18.75 2.42
N TRP A 171 3.77 17.96 1.41
CA TRP A 171 5.15 17.52 1.23
C TRP A 171 6.05 18.77 1.25
N PRO A 172 7.22 18.70 1.91
CA PRO A 172 8.18 19.77 1.81
C PRO A 172 8.44 20.04 0.34
N GLU A 173 8.59 21.32 -0.03
CA GLU A 173 8.85 21.63 -1.43
C GLU A 173 10.02 20.82 -1.94
N TRP A 174 9.80 20.12 -3.06
CA TRP A 174 10.88 19.42 -3.72
C TRP A 174 12.00 20.41 -4.03
N PRO A 175 13.27 20.04 -3.82
CA PRO A 175 14.39 20.84 -4.30
C PRO A 175 14.20 21.15 -5.79
N ASP A 176 14.64 22.32 -6.24
CA ASP A 176 14.38 22.79 -7.60
C ASP A 176 14.84 21.80 -8.69
N TRP A 177 15.85 20.99 -8.41
CA TRP A 177 16.33 19.96 -9.33
C TRP A 177 15.35 18.79 -9.55
N MET A 178 14.48 18.47 -8.58
CA MET A 178 13.41 17.47 -8.75
C MET A 178 12.15 18.06 -9.39
N LYS A 179 11.92 19.37 -9.22
CA LYS A 179 10.81 20.08 -9.90
C LYS A 179 10.97 20.06 -11.43
N ILE A 180 12.21 20.10 -11.92
CA ILE A 180 12.53 20.07 -13.37
C ILE A 180 12.16 18.72 -14.02
N SER A 181 12.14 17.62 -13.24
CA SER A 181 11.81 16.28 -13.74
C SER A 181 10.33 15.88 -13.63
N GLY A 182 9.44 16.80 -13.24
CA GLY A 182 7.98 16.56 -13.23
C GLY A 182 7.49 15.75 -12.03
N GLY A 183 7.90 16.16 -10.82
CA GLY A 183 7.26 15.72 -9.57
C GLY A 183 5.85 16.28 -9.39
#